data_AF-A0AAT9T1X5-F1
#
_entry.id   AF-A0AAT9T1X5-F1
#
_cell.length_a   1.000
_cell.length_b   1.000
_cell.length_c   1.000
_cell.angle_alpha   90.00
_cell.angle_beta   90.00
_cell.angle_gamma   90.00
#
_symmetry.space_group_name_H-M   'P 1'
#
loop_
_entity.id
_entity.type
_entity.pdbx_description
1 polymer ?
#
loop_
_entity_poly.entity_id
_entity_poly.type
_entity_poly.pdbx_seq_one_letter_code
_entity_poly.pdbx_strand_id
1 'polypeptide(L)'
;MTIEEPPPGALGLDQHEPTETTRSAVRAHAYNRVPYEIIARILRISVEALEVHYREELELTEYQVLALAARNILALANQTDDLGVALRANEMLLRTRSAHWREPKSIEAPTGQLPSTKVEHMTLEQVEAELARIGITAAGRRDEPAGPSPADPRP
;
A
#
# COMPACT_ATOMS: atom_id res chain seq x y z
N MET A 1 -1.22 48.48 -15.15
CA MET A 1 -0.45 47.22 -15.22
C MET A 1 -0.73 46.61 -16.57
N THR A 2 0.13 46.89 -17.54
CA THR A 2 -0.01 46.41 -18.91
C THR A 2 0.56 45.00 -18.95
N ILE A 3 -0.27 44.02 -19.30
CA ILE A 3 0.18 42.63 -19.49
C ILE A 3 0.78 42.62 -20.90
N GLU A 4 2.11 42.56 -20.96
CA GLU A 4 2.85 42.46 -22.21
C GLU A 4 2.65 41.04 -22.76
N GLU A 5 1.86 40.93 -23.83
CA GLU A 5 1.71 39.70 -24.60
C GLU A 5 3.06 39.36 -25.27
N PRO A 6 3.56 38.13 -25.15
CA PRO A 6 4.83 37.77 -25.77
C PRO A 6 4.72 37.84 -27.31
N PRO A 7 5.79 38.27 -28.00
CA PRO A 7 5.74 38.53 -29.44
C PRO A 7 5.47 37.24 -30.26
N PRO A 8 4.71 37.35 -31.36
CA PRO A 8 4.38 36.21 -32.21
C PRO A 8 5.60 35.87 -33.09
N GLY A 9 6.37 34.86 -32.69
CA GLY A 9 7.56 34.43 -33.44
C GLY A 9 8.44 33.34 -32.81
N ALA A 10 8.22 32.93 -31.55
CA ALA A 10 9.02 31.87 -30.89
C ALA A 10 8.50 30.44 -31.21
N LEU A 11 8.23 30.16 -32.49
CA LEU A 11 7.94 28.79 -33.00
C LEU A 11 9.22 28.09 -33.47
N GLY A 12 10.27 28.17 -32.67
CA GLY A 12 11.36 27.22 -32.69
C GLY A 12 11.52 26.80 -31.26
N LEU A 13 11.46 25.49 -30.98
CA LEU A 13 11.81 24.89 -29.69
C LEU A 13 12.83 25.79 -28.99
N ASP A 14 12.38 26.57 -27.99
CA ASP A 14 13.32 27.20 -27.08
C ASP A 14 14.22 26.06 -26.64
N GLN A 15 15.53 26.16 -26.88
CA GLN A 15 16.51 25.13 -26.54
C GLN A 15 16.51 25.00 -25.01
N HIS A 16 15.50 24.31 -24.51
CA HIS A 16 15.29 24.12 -23.10
C HIS A 16 16.26 23.05 -22.68
N GLU A 17 17.35 23.48 -22.06
CA GLU A 17 18.37 22.58 -21.56
C GLU A 17 18.01 22.15 -20.13
N PRO A 18 17.75 20.85 -19.88
CA PRO A 18 17.36 20.39 -18.56
C PRO A 18 18.54 20.46 -17.60
N THR A 19 18.47 21.38 -16.64
CA THR A 19 19.43 21.44 -15.52
C THR A 19 18.98 20.55 -14.37
N GLU A 20 19.92 20.11 -13.53
CA GLU A 20 19.57 19.30 -12.35
C GLU A 20 18.58 20.01 -11.41
N THR A 21 18.70 21.34 -11.27
CA THR A 21 17.74 22.15 -10.49
C THR A 21 16.34 22.03 -11.06
N THR A 22 16.18 22.18 -12.38
CA THR A 22 14.87 22.06 -13.03
C THR A 22 14.34 20.62 -13.00
N ARG A 23 15.19 19.61 -13.16
CA ARG A 23 14.82 18.19 -13.02
C ARG A 23 14.29 17.90 -11.62
N SER A 24 14.98 18.39 -10.59
CA SER A 24 14.55 18.27 -9.20
C SER A 24 13.20 18.94 -8.96
N ALA A 25 12.98 20.13 -9.53
CA ALA A 25 11.68 20.82 -9.45
C ALA A 25 10.56 20.03 -10.14
N VAL A 26 10.80 19.49 -11.34
CA VAL A 26 9.83 18.62 -12.04
C VAL A 26 9.50 17.39 -11.20
N ARG A 27 10.50 16.70 -10.66
CA ARG A 27 10.28 15.54 -9.77
C ARG A 27 9.41 15.90 -8.58
N ALA A 28 9.70 17.02 -7.92
CA ALA A 28 8.92 17.46 -6.76
C ALA A 28 7.46 17.78 -7.13
N HIS A 29 7.22 18.46 -8.24
CA HIS A 29 5.86 18.78 -8.69
C HIS A 29 5.08 17.54 -9.14
N ALA A 30 5.72 16.65 -9.92
CA ALA A 30 5.11 15.41 -10.40
C ALA A 30 4.78 14.46 -9.23
N TYR A 31 5.68 14.34 -8.24
CA TYR A 31 5.42 13.60 -7.00
C TYR A 31 4.17 14.10 -6.26
N ASN A 32 3.90 15.41 -6.30
CA ASN A 32 2.71 16.02 -5.71
C ASN A 32 1.48 16.04 -6.64
N ARG A 33 1.51 15.29 -7.76
CA ARG A 33 0.43 15.21 -8.77
C ARG A 33 0.00 16.56 -9.35
N VAL A 34 0.94 17.50 -9.48
CA VAL A 34 0.66 18.75 -10.18
C VAL A 34 0.43 18.46 -11.67
N PRO A 35 -0.63 18.98 -12.31
CA PRO A 35 -0.88 18.77 -13.74
C PRO A 35 0.27 19.28 -14.61
N TYR A 36 0.58 18.57 -15.69
CA TYR A 36 1.74 18.86 -16.55
C TYR A 36 1.67 20.25 -17.18
N GLU A 37 0.47 20.76 -17.45
CA GLU A 37 0.23 22.12 -17.98
C GLU A 37 0.61 23.20 -16.97
N ILE A 38 0.49 22.91 -15.67
CA ILE A 38 0.94 23.82 -14.61
C ILE A 38 2.47 23.76 -14.49
N ILE A 39 3.05 22.56 -14.53
CA ILE A 39 4.51 22.37 -14.45
C ILE A 39 5.21 23.06 -15.63
N ALA A 40 4.73 22.83 -16.85
CA ALA A 40 5.25 23.47 -18.06
C ALA A 40 5.17 25.01 -17.97
N ARG A 41 4.07 25.54 -17.44
CA ARG A 41 3.90 26.98 -17.21
C ARG A 41 4.86 27.55 -16.16
N ILE A 42 5.13 26.81 -15.08
CA ILE A 42 6.11 27.21 -14.05
C ILE A 42 7.51 27.31 -14.68
N LEU A 43 7.86 26.36 -15.54
CA LEU A 43 9.14 26.31 -16.24
C LEU A 43 9.20 27.19 -17.48
N ARG A 44 8.07 27.78 -17.89
CA ARG A 44 7.92 28.59 -19.12
C ARG A 44 8.30 27.82 -20.39
N ILE A 45 7.94 26.54 -20.46
CA ILE A 45 8.14 25.68 -21.63
C ILE A 45 6.80 25.17 -22.15
N SER A 46 6.79 24.61 -23.36
CA SER A 46 5.62 23.89 -23.87
C SER A 46 5.44 22.55 -23.15
N VAL A 47 4.22 22.02 -23.18
CA VAL A 47 3.94 20.70 -22.60
C VAL A 47 4.70 19.60 -23.37
N GLU A 48 4.80 19.71 -24.71
CA GLU A 48 5.58 18.75 -25.48
C GLU A 48 7.07 18.79 -25.09
N ALA A 49 7.63 19.98 -24.84
CA ALA A 49 9.00 20.12 -24.37
C ALA A 49 9.20 19.48 -22.98
N LEU A 50 8.22 19.64 -22.07
CA LEU A 50 8.25 18.98 -20.76
C LEU A 50 8.30 17.45 -20.90
N GLU A 51 7.44 16.88 -21.75
CA GLU A 51 7.36 15.42 -21.98
C GLU A 51 8.57 14.84 -22.72
N VAL A 52 9.25 15.64 -23.55
CA VAL A 52 10.46 15.22 -24.26
C VAL A 52 11.67 15.28 -23.32
N HIS A 53 11.82 16.39 -22.58
CA HIS A 53 13.03 16.65 -21.81
C HIS A 53 13.03 16.04 -20.40
N TYR A 54 11.86 15.80 -19.81
CA TYR A 54 11.70 15.33 -18.44
C TYR A 54 10.89 14.03 -18.32
N ARG A 55 10.79 13.26 -19.41
CA ARG A 55 10.05 11.99 -19.42
C ARG A 55 10.44 11.08 -18.26
N GLU A 56 11.75 10.92 -18.06
CA GLU A 56 12.28 10.05 -17.02
C GLU A 56 11.85 10.52 -15.62
N GLU A 57 11.89 11.81 -15.34
CA GLU A 57 11.41 12.35 -14.06
C GLU A 57 9.91 12.11 -13.86
N LEU A 58 9.11 12.35 -14.90
CA LEU A 58 7.67 12.17 -14.84
C LEU A 58 7.31 10.70 -14.59
N GLU A 59 7.92 9.76 -15.32
CA GLU A 59 7.68 8.33 -15.18
C GLU A 59 8.24 7.78 -13.85
N LEU A 60 9.47 8.16 -13.47
CA LEU A 60 10.10 7.66 -12.24
C LEU A 60 9.34 8.06 -10.98
N THR A 61 8.73 9.27 -10.97
CA THR A 61 7.98 9.71 -9.79
C THR A 61 6.78 8.83 -9.49
N GLU A 62 6.10 8.29 -10.50
CA GLU A 62 4.99 7.36 -10.30
C GLU A 62 5.47 6.08 -9.60
N TYR A 63 6.56 5.47 -10.10
CA TYR A 63 7.15 4.28 -9.49
C TYR A 63 7.67 4.56 -8.08
N GLN A 64 8.24 5.74 -7.82
CA GLN A 64 8.71 6.14 -6.50
C GLN A 64 7.56 6.27 -5.49
N VAL A 65 6.44 6.87 -5.89
CA VAL A 65 5.24 6.98 -5.05
C VAL A 65 4.71 5.58 -4.72
N LEU A 66 4.63 4.69 -5.72
CA LEU A 66 4.20 3.30 -5.52
C LEU A 66 5.14 2.54 -4.58
N ALA A 67 6.46 2.68 -4.74
CA ALA A 67 7.45 2.04 -3.88
C ALA A 67 7.36 2.55 -2.44
N LEU A 68 7.18 3.86 -2.24
CA LEU A 68 7.01 4.43 -0.91
C LEU A 68 5.71 3.96 -0.25
N ALA A 69 4.61 3.92 -1.01
CA ALA A 69 3.34 3.37 -0.52
C ALA A 69 3.49 1.91 -0.09
N ALA A 70 4.13 1.07 -0.92
CA ALA A 70 4.40 -0.33 -0.60
C ALA A 70 5.26 -0.49 0.66
N ARG A 71 6.30 0.34 0.82
CA ARG A 71 7.13 0.38 2.03
C ARG A 71 6.32 0.74 3.27
N ASN A 72 5.46 1.75 3.18
CA ASN A 72 4.63 2.18 4.31
C ASN A 72 3.62 1.10 4.70
N ILE A 73 2.99 0.44 3.73
CA ILE A 73 2.08 -0.69 3.99
C ILE A 73 2.82 -1.83 4.69
N LEU A 74 4.05 -2.14 4.27
CA LEU A 74 4.87 -3.17 4.92
C LEU A 74 5.22 -2.79 6.37
N ALA A 75 5.52 -1.52 6.63
CA ALA A 75 5.76 -1.04 7.99
C ALA A 75 4.50 -1.17 8.86
N LEU A 76 3.34 -0.75 8.35
CA LEU A 76 2.05 -0.90 9.04
C LEU A 76 1.67 -2.37 9.27
N ALA A 77 1.99 -3.26 8.33
CA ALA A 77 1.72 -4.68 8.47
C ALA A 77 2.55 -5.36 9.58
N ASN A 78 3.71 -4.79 9.91
CA ASN A 78 4.63 -5.33 10.93
C ASN A 78 4.53 -4.62 12.28
N GLN A 79 3.68 -3.60 12.42
CA GLN A 79 3.53 -2.90 13.69
C GLN A 79 2.72 -3.73 14.71
N THR A 80 2.90 -3.44 15.99
CA THR A 80 2.22 -4.12 17.11
C THR A 80 1.22 -3.22 17.86
N ASP A 81 1.18 -1.93 17.52
CA ASP A 81 0.43 -0.92 18.27
C ASP A 81 -1.08 -0.98 17.99
N ASP A 82 -1.46 -1.15 16.72
CA ASP A 82 -2.85 -1.29 16.28
C ASP A 82 -2.95 -2.52 15.35
N LEU A 83 -3.49 -3.60 15.90
CA LEU A 83 -3.66 -4.86 15.18
C LEU A 83 -4.70 -4.76 14.06
N GLY A 84 -5.69 -3.88 14.16
CA GLY A 84 -6.67 -3.66 13.12
C GLY A 84 -6.01 -3.09 11.87
N VAL A 85 -5.16 -2.09 12.05
CA VAL A 85 -4.36 -1.51 10.96
C VAL A 85 -3.36 -2.53 10.41
N ALA A 86 -2.69 -3.29 11.28
CA ALA A 86 -1.75 -4.33 10.84
C ALA A 86 -2.46 -5.44 10.03
N LEU A 87 -3.65 -5.87 10.45
CA LEU A 87 -4.44 -6.88 9.75
C LEU A 87 -4.87 -6.38 8.37
N ARG A 88 -5.40 -5.16 8.27
CA ARG A 88 -5.82 -4.55 6.99
C ARG A 88 -4.62 -4.36 6.05
N ALA A 89 -3.47 -3.96 6.57
CA ALA A 89 -2.25 -3.83 5.78
C ALA A 89 -1.76 -5.19 5.25
N ASN A 90 -1.74 -6.23 6.08
CA ASN A 90 -1.43 -7.59 5.67
C ASN A 90 -2.42 -8.13 4.64
N GLU A 91 -3.71 -7.88 4.83
CA GLU A 91 -4.75 -8.23 3.87
C GLU A 91 -4.51 -7.59 2.50
N MET A 92 -4.21 -6.30 2.47
CA MET A 92 -3.93 -5.58 1.23
C MET A 92 -2.67 -6.13 0.51
N LEU A 93 -1.64 -6.51 1.27
CA LEU A 93 -0.45 -7.18 0.72
C LEU A 93 -0.78 -8.55 0.13
N LEU A 94 -1.63 -9.33 0.80
CA LEU A 94 -2.04 -10.65 0.32
C LEU A 94 -2.91 -10.55 -0.94
N ARG A 95 -3.87 -9.62 -0.97
CA ARG A 95 -4.71 -9.33 -2.15
C ARG A 95 -3.89 -8.99 -3.39
N THR A 96 -2.82 -8.22 -3.22
CA THR A 96 -1.98 -7.74 -4.33
C THR A 96 -0.93 -8.75 -4.80
N ARG A 97 -0.49 -9.68 -3.92
CA ARG A 97 0.60 -10.63 -4.23
C ARG A 97 0.16 -12.08 -4.44
N SER A 98 -1.02 -12.46 -3.93
CA SER A 98 -1.53 -13.82 -4.06
C SER A 98 -2.83 -13.82 -4.86
N ALA A 99 -2.76 -14.33 -6.10
CA ALA A 99 -3.92 -14.48 -6.97
C ALA A 99 -5.02 -15.40 -6.39
N HIS A 100 -4.67 -16.23 -5.40
CA HIS A 100 -5.55 -17.23 -4.81
C HIS A 100 -6.03 -16.85 -3.41
N TRP A 101 -5.62 -15.69 -2.91
CA TRP A 101 -6.09 -15.23 -1.60
C TRP A 101 -7.58 -14.92 -1.64
N ARG A 102 -8.30 -15.41 -0.63
CA ARG A 102 -9.73 -15.19 -0.42
C ARG A 102 -9.93 -14.71 1.00
N GLU A 103 -10.83 -13.76 1.17
CA GLU A 103 -11.23 -13.29 2.49
C GLU A 103 -11.79 -14.47 3.29
N PRO A 104 -11.28 -14.74 4.51
CA PRO A 104 -11.83 -15.77 5.36
C PRO A 104 -13.33 -15.51 5.57
N LYS A 105 -14.17 -16.52 5.32
CA LYS A 105 -15.60 -16.40 5.60
C LYS A 105 -15.78 -16.05 7.07
N SER A 106 -16.59 -15.03 7.38
CA SER A 106 -16.95 -14.73 8.76
C SER A 106 -17.59 -15.98 9.36
N ILE A 107 -16.89 -16.61 10.30
CA ILE A 107 -17.47 -17.69 11.07
C ILE A 107 -18.42 -16.97 12.03
N GLU A 108 -19.72 -17.02 11.73
CA GLU A 108 -20.73 -16.64 12.71
C GLU A 108 -20.50 -17.52 13.94
N ALA A 109 -20.11 -16.88 15.05
CA ALA A 109 -19.84 -17.60 16.28
C ALA A 109 -21.11 -18.37 16.68
N PRO A 110 -21.01 -19.65 17.06
CA PRO A 110 -22.14 -20.37 17.61
C PRO A 110 -22.51 -19.70 18.94
N THR A 111 -23.62 -18.99 18.96
CA THR A 111 -24.38 -18.55 20.14
C THR A 111 -23.61 -17.74 21.20
N GLY A 112 -23.76 -16.41 21.13
CA GLY A 112 -24.06 -15.64 22.35
C GLY A 112 -22.96 -14.88 23.07
N GLN A 113 -21.68 -14.95 22.68
CA GLN A 113 -20.67 -14.07 23.27
C GLN A 113 -19.46 -13.93 22.34
N LEU A 114 -19.52 -12.96 21.43
CA LEU A 114 -18.31 -12.36 20.88
C LEU A 114 -17.96 -11.17 21.77
N PRO A 115 -16.70 -11.00 22.20
CA PRO A 115 -16.29 -9.78 22.87
C PRO A 115 -16.59 -8.60 21.94
N SER A 116 -17.41 -7.67 22.42
CA SER A 116 -17.82 -6.46 21.69
C SER A 116 -16.66 -5.51 21.42
N THR A 117 -15.47 -5.81 21.93
CA THR A 117 -14.23 -5.14 21.60
C THR A 117 -13.80 -5.62 20.22
N LYS A 118 -14.16 -4.85 19.19
CA LYS A 118 -13.64 -5.09 17.84
C LYS A 118 -12.13 -5.22 17.94
N VAL A 119 -11.59 -6.37 17.56
CA VAL A 119 -10.14 -6.68 17.50
C VAL A 119 -9.37 -5.56 16.78
N GLU A 120 -10.07 -4.81 15.93
CA GLU A 120 -9.63 -3.60 15.24
C GLU A 120 -8.98 -2.51 16.11
N HIS A 121 -9.18 -2.51 17.43
CA HIS A 121 -8.58 -1.51 18.33
C HIS A 121 -7.74 -2.12 19.47
N MET A 122 -7.43 -3.40 19.38
CA MET A 122 -6.70 -4.11 20.41
C MET A 122 -5.21 -4.14 20.09
N THR A 123 -4.38 -4.02 21.12
CA THR A 123 -2.94 -4.30 21.03
C THR A 123 -2.69 -5.81 21.05
N LEU A 124 -1.48 -6.24 20.68
CA LEU A 124 -1.08 -7.66 20.73
C LEU A 124 -1.29 -8.29 22.11
N GLU A 125 -0.84 -7.63 23.17
CA GLU A 125 -0.98 -8.11 24.55
C GLU A 125 -2.45 -8.26 24.97
N GLN A 126 -3.32 -7.35 24.52
CA GLN A 126 -4.75 -7.41 24.82
C GLN A 126 -5.45 -8.57 24.09
N VAL A 127 -5.03 -8.88 22.86
CA VAL A 127 -5.54 -10.04 22.14
C VAL A 127 -5.06 -11.33 22.77
N GLU A 128 -3.79 -11.42 23.16
CA GLU A 128 -3.26 -12.59 23.87
C GLU A 128 -4.00 -12.81 25.21
N ALA A 129 -4.27 -11.75 25.96
CA ALA A 129 -5.05 -11.81 27.19
C ALA A 129 -6.50 -12.28 26.96
N GLU A 130 -7.16 -11.81 25.90
CA GLU A 130 -8.52 -12.28 25.55
C GLU A 130 -8.52 -13.73 25.03
N LEU A 131 -7.52 -14.15 24.25
CA LEU A 131 -7.40 -15.55 23.82
C LEU A 131 -7.18 -16.49 25.02
N ALA A 132 -6.34 -16.08 25.98
CA ALA A 132 -6.16 -16.81 27.24
C ALA A 132 -7.47 -16.88 28.04
N ARG A 133 -8.27 -15.80 28.07
CA ARG A 133 -9.58 -15.75 28.73
C ARG A 133 -10.60 -16.71 28.13
N ILE A 134 -10.62 -16.84 26.80
CA ILE A 134 -11.55 -17.72 26.08
C ILE A 134 -11.07 -19.19 26.10
N GLY A 135 -9.89 -19.47 26.68
CA GLY A 135 -9.34 -20.83 26.78
C GLY A 135 -8.84 -21.38 25.44
N ILE A 136 -8.70 -20.53 24.41
CA ILE A 136 -8.10 -20.88 23.13
C ILE A 136 -6.60 -20.64 23.25
N THR A 137 -5.89 -21.60 23.86
CA THR A 137 -4.44 -21.67 23.67
C THR A 137 -4.16 -22.13 22.24
N ALA A 138 -3.13 -21.57 21.60
CA ALA A 138 -2.64 -22.01 20.28
C ALA A 138 -2.28 -23.52 20.21
N ALA A 139 -2.32 -24.22 21.36
CA ALA A 139 -2.18 -25.66 21.52
C ALA A 139 -3.45 -26.48 21.18
N GLY A 140 -4.59 -25.86 20.84
CA GLY A 140 -5.85 -26.56 20.54
C GLY A 140 -5.94 -27.24 19.17
N ARG A 141 -4.83 -27.55 18.49
CA ARG A 141 -4.84 -28.28 17.21
C ARG A 141 -4.05 -29.59 17.33
N ARG A 142 -4.81 -30.67 17.54
CA ARG A 142 -4.49 -32.12 17.53
C ARG A 142 -4.07 -32.74 18.87
N ASP A 143 -5.08 -33.08 19.67
CA ASP A 143 -5.14 -34.40 20.30
C ASP A 143 -6.43 -35.07 19.82
N GLU A 144 -6.38 -35.59 18.59
CA GLU A 144 -7.34 -36.60 18.14
C GLU A 144 -6.82 -37.92 18.74
N PRO A 145 -7.53 -38.58 19.67
CA PRO A 145 -7.06 -39.85 20.20
C PRO A 145 -7.03 -40.86 19.05
N ALA A 146 -5.85 -41.43 18.79
CA ALA A 146 -5.68 -42.51 17.84
C ALA A 146 -6.74 -43.59 18.12
N GLY A 147 -7.70 -43.73 17.20
CA GLY A 147 -8.73 -44.76 17.26
C GLY A 147 -8.09 -46.15 17.34
N PRO A 148 -8.74 -47.12 18.02
CA PRO A 148 -8.15 -48.43 18.25
C PRO A 148 -7.83 -49.12 16.92
N SER A 149 -6.57 -49.52 16.79
CA SER A 149 -6.05 -50.34 15.69
C SER A 149 -6.90 -51.62 15.56
N PRO A 150 -7.55 -51.89 14.41
CA PRO A 150 -8.28 -53.14 14.24
C PRO A 150 -7.28 -54.30 14.20
N ALA A 151 -7.42 -55.20 15.17
CA ALA A 151 -6.70 -56.46 15.24
C ALA A 151 -7.22 -57.45 14.18
N ASP A 152 -6.27 -58.04 13.45
CA ASP A 152 -6.22 -59.42 12.91
C ASP A 152 -7.32 -59.88 11.90
N PRO A 153 -7.18 -61.02 11.17
CA PRO A 153 -6.20 -62.11 11.29
C PRO A 153 -5.52 -62.57 9.98
N ARG A 154 -4.42 -63.32 10.13
CA ARG A 154 -3.85 -64.19 9.09
C ARG A 154 -4.71 -65.44 8.89
N PRO A 155 -4.71 -66.03 7.69
CA PRO A 155 -4.64 -67.48 7.51
C PRO A 155 -3.19 -67.95 7.27
#